data_AF-A0A2N2KZN2-F1
#
_entry.id   AF-A0A2N2KZN2-F1
#
_cell.length_a   1.000
_cell.length_b   1.000
_cell.length_c   1.000
_cell.angle_alpha   90.00
_cell.angle_beta   90.00
_cell.angle_gamma   90.00
#
_symmetry.space_group_name_H-M   'P 1'
#
loop_
_entity.id
_entity.type
_entity.pdbx_description
1 polymer ?
#
loop_
_entity_poly.entity_id
_entity_poly.type
_entity_poly.pdbx_seq_one_letter_code
_entity_poly.pdbx_strand_id
1 'polypeptide(L)'
;MQIRLISLVITLLILGFTLSAETFPVPRGDFAPRNYTAMRPIDEIVIDGNLTESSWQAAAWTEDFVDIEGDLKPQPFHRTRVKMLWDSSYLYFGAVMQEPHIWAKLTERDAVIFHDNDFEIFLDPDGDTHDYYELELNALGTLWDLLLIKPYRDRGQVAVNAWDIRSIDYAIGIEGSLNDPSDTDSLWCVELKLPLSVISELANMPVPPRDGDFWRLNFSRVQWDTDIVDGEYRKIPGKPEYNWVWSPQGLIAMHYPERWAYLFFSDRPVGSYPVSFQIPAREGVREALRQIYYLQKQYFMDNGRYARSLRSLGAKPIYWQGKKLRLRYERTSAGYLITSPVAPELPSYHIREDGKIWTAK
;
A
#
# COMPACT_ATOMS: atom_id res chain seq x y z
N MET A 1 -45.50 62.91 -28.99
CA MET A 1 -45.99 62.23 -27.77
C MET A 1 -46.69 60.94 -28.18
N GLN A 2 -45.96 59.81 -28.19
CA GLN A 2 -46.51 58.46 -28.13
C GLN A 2 -45.37 57.52 -27.72
N ILE A 3 -45.51 56.97 -26.51
CA ILE A 3 -44.63 56.02 -25.85
C ILE A 3 -45.14 54.62 -26.19
N ARG A 4 -44.27 53.70 -26.65
CA ARG A 4 -44.45 52.24 -26.53
C ARG A 4 -43.09 51.57 -26.35
N LEU A 5 -42.74 51.30 -25.09
CA LEU A 5 -42.61 49.96 -24.50
C LEU A 5 -41.54 49.06 -25.18
N ILE A 6 -40.33 49.08 -24.62
CA ILE A 6 -39.30 48.08 -24.87
C ILE A 6 -39.61 46.88 -23.95
N SER A 7 -39.95 45.74 -24.55
CA SER A 7 -40.07 44.47 -23.84
C SER A 7 -38.68 43.96 -23.45
N LEU A 8 -38.42 43.89 -22.15
CA LEU A 8 -37.25 43.25 -21.57
C LEU A 8 -37.46 41.73 -21.61
N VAL A 9 -36.75 41.04 -22.51
CA VAL A 9 -36.67 39.57 -22.50
C VAL A 9 -35.58 39.18 -21.51
N ILE A 10 -35.98 38.72 -20.33
CA ILE A 10 -35.07 38.07 -19.37
C ILE A 10 -34.94 36.61 -19.81
N THR A 11 -33.85 36.28 -20.49
CA THR A 11 -33.49 34.89 -20.76
C THR A 11 -32.89 34.30 -19.48
N LEU A 12 -33.68 33.48 -18.77
CA LEU A 12 -33.22 32.69 -17.64
C LEU A 12 -32.28 31.59 -18.15
N LEU A 13 -30.97 31.81 -18.07
CA LEU A 13 -29.96 30.78 -18.33
C LEU A 13 -29.95 29.84 -17.11
N ILE A 14 -30.75 28.78 -17.16
CA ILE A 14 -30.61 27.65 -16.24
C ILE A 14 -29.33 26.92 -16.67
N LEU A 15 -28.21 27.25 -16.03
CA LEU A 15 -27.04 26.38 -16.04
C LEU A 15 -27.44 25.08 -15.35
N GLY A 16 -27.75 24.05 -16.14
CA GLY A 16 -27.86 22.69 -15.65
C GLY A 16 -26.48 22.22 -15.23
N PHE A 17 -26.08 22.51 -13.99
CA PHE A 17 -25.06 21.71 -13.32
C PHE A 17 -25.68 20.33 -13.13
N THR A 18 -25.32 19.38 -13.98
CA THR A 18 -25.43 17.98 -13.61
C THR A 18 -24.52 17.79 -12.39
N LEU A 19 -25.10 17.76 -11.19
CA LEU A 19 -24.42 17.19 -10.04
C LEU A 19 -24.14 15.74 -10.40
N SER A 20 -22.93 15.46 -10.89
CA SER A 20 -22.42 14.10 -10.87
C SER A 20 -22.37 13.69 -9.39
N ALA A 21 -23.12 12.65 -9.03
CA ALA A 21 -23.04 12.10 -7.69
C ALA A 21 -21.58 11.73 -7.40
N GLU A 22 -21.08 12.14 -6.24
CA GLU A 22 -19.73 11.76 -5.82
C GLU A 22 -19.65 10.24 -5.66
N THR A 23 -18.61 9.64 -6.24
CA THR A 23 -18.36 8.20 -6.15
C THR A 23 -17.27 7.91 -5.13
N PHE A 24 -17.53 7.00 -4.20
CA PHE A 24 -16.52 6.51 -3.29
C PHE A 24 -15.39 5.82 -4.08
N PRO A 25 -14.11 6.12 -3.80
CA PRO A 25 -13.00 5.52 -4.52
C PRO A 25 -12.88 4.02 -4.22
N VAL A 26 -13.13 3.21 -5.24
CA VAL A 26 -13.03 1.74 -5.19
C VAL A 26 -11.90 1.28 -6.10
N PRO A 27 -11.02 0.37 -5.61
CA PRO A 27 -10.01 -0.27 -6.43
C PRO A 27 -10.58 -0.90 -7.70
N ARG A 28 -9.94 -0.62 -8.84
CA ARG A 28 -10.23 -1.28 -10.12
C ARG A 28 -9.37 -2.54 -10.28
N GLY A 29 -9.79 -3.41 -11.18
CA GLY A 29 -9.11 -4.68 -11.44
C GLY A 29 -9.38 -5.76 -10.41
N ASP A 30 -8.92 -6.96 -10.71
CA ASP A 30 -9.14 -8.15 -9.89
C ASP A 30 -8.35 -8.10 -8.58
N PHE A 31 -8.87 -8.77 -7.54
CA PHE A 31 -8.13 -9.00 -6.31
C PHE A 31 -7.09 -10.10 -6.55
N ALA A 32 -5.90 -9.68 -6.98
CA ALA A 32 -4.76 -10.54 -7.26
C ALA A 32 -3.48 -10.02 -6.59
N PRO A 33 -3.46 -9.90 -5.23
CA PRO A 33 -2.28 -9.44 -4.53
C PRO A 33 -1.11 -10.41 -4.74
N ARG A 34 0.09 -9.85 -4.91
CA ARG A 34 1.32 -10.63 -5.05
C ARG A 34 1.70 -11.30 -3.73
N ASN A 35 2.65 -12.24 -3.79
CA ASN A 35 3.18 -12.87 -2.59
C ASN A 35 4.67 -13.19 -2.70
N TYR A 36 5.33 -13.28 -1.55
CA TYR A 36 6.76 -13.61 -1.44
C TYR A 36 7.00 -14.42 -0.16
N THR A 37 7.97 -15.35 -0.17
CA THR A 37 8.40 -16.09 1.03
C THR A 37 9.76 -15.57 1.50
N ALA A 38 9.81 -14.86 2.63
CA ALA A 38 11.06 -14.53 3.30
C ALA A 38 11.63 -15.77 4.00
N MET A 39 12.92 -16.01 3.78
CA MET A 39 13.67 -17.13 4.33
C MET A 39 14.72 -16.61 5.33
N ARG A 40 15.28 -17.51 6.15
CA ARG A 40 16.34 -17.16 7.11
C ARG A 40 17.66 -16.88 6.36
N PRO A 41 18.43 -15.84 6.71
CA PRO A 41 19.76 -15.65 6.17
C PRO A 41 20.70 -16.81 6.60
N ILE A 42 21.73 -17.07 5.78
CA ILE A 42 22.76 -18.11 6.00
C ILE A 42 24.12 -17.53 6.41
N ASP A 43 24.28 -16.23 6.28
CA ASP A 43 25.42 -15.42 6.73
C ASP A 43 24.90 -14.12 7.37
N GLU A 44 25.79 -13.37 8.01
CA GLU A 44 25.46 -12.06 8.56
C GLU A 44 25.12 -11.09 7.43
N ILE A 45 24.03 -10.31 7.60
CA ILE A 45 23.67 -9.22 6.70
C ILE A 45 24.29 -7.93 7.23
N VAL A 46 25.30 -7.42 6.54
CA VAL A 46 25.93 -6.14 6.87
C VAL A 46 25.20 -5.06 6.09
N ILE A 47 24.67 -4.06 6.79
CA ILE A 47 23.91 -2.99 6.14
C ILE A 47 24.88 -1.94 5.60
N ASP A 48 25.24 -2.05 4.32
CA ASP A 48 26.18 -1.15 3.65
C ASP A 48 25.72 -0.63 2.28
N GLY A 49 24.52 -1.05 1.85
CA GLY A 49 23.90 -0.62 0.59
C GLY A 49 24.24 -1.53 -0.58
N ASN A 50 25.03 -2.59 -0.36
CA ASN A 50 25.44 -3.54 -1.38
C ASN A 50 24.88 -4.94 -1.12
N LEU A 51 24.05 -5.44 -2.04
CA LEU A 51 23.41 -6.75 -1.88
C LEU A 51 24.32 -7.92 -2.29
N THR A 52 25.55 -7.97 -1.80
CA THR A 52 26.60 -8.90 -2.31
C THR A 52 26.74 -10.18 -1.49
N GLU A 53 26.21 -10.22 -0.28
CA GLU A 53 26.22 -11.34 0.66
C GLU A 53 25.59 -12.59 0.06
N SER A 54 26.03 -13.76 0.54
CA SER A 54 25.54 -15.04 0.02
C SER A 54 24.05 -15.19 0.23
N SER A 55 23.53 -14.72 1.38
CA SER A 55 22.10 -14.68 1.65
C SER A 55 21.34 -13.84 0.64
N TRP A 56 21.85 -12.65 0.29
CA TRP A 56 21.22 -11.83 -0.74
C TRP A 56 21.28 -12.50 -2.09
N GLN A 57 22.43 -13.00 -2.51
CA GLN A 57 22.59 -13.68 -3.79
C GLN A 57 21.65 -14.89 -3.93
N ALA A 58 21.39 -15.60 -2.84
CA ALA A 58 20.47 -16.75 -2.80
C ALA A 58 18.99 -16.37 -2.71
N ALA A 59 18.64 -15.18 -2.20
CA ALA A 59 17.25 -14.74 -2.09
C ALA A 59 16.64 -14.50 -3.47
N ALA A 60 15.38 -14.93 -3.65
CA ALA A 60 14.62 -14.67 -4.86
C ALA A 60 14.30 -13.17 -4.99
N TRP A 61 14.18 -12.69 -6.22
CA TRP A 61 13.59 -11.38 -6.47
C TRP A 61 12.06 -11.46 -6.43
N THR A 62 11.41 -10.39 -5.98
CA THR A 62 10.01 -10.14 -6.34
C THR A 62 9.84 -10.07 -7.86
N GLU A 63 8.60 -10.16 -8.34
CA GLU A 63 8.31 -9.62 -9.67
C GLU A 63 8.63 -8.11 -9.73
N ASP A 64 8.86 -7.62 -10.94
CA ASP A 64 9.15 -6.21 -11.18
C ASP A 64 7.91 -5.35 -10.85
N PHE A 65 8.16 -4.12 -10.40
CA PHE A 65 7.09 -3.19 -10.06
C PHE A 65 6.25 -2.85 -11.31
N VAL A 66 5.00 -2.52 -11.06
CA VAL A 66 3.99 -2.13 -12.06
C VAL A 66 3.44 -0.75 -11.70
N ASP A 67 2.69 -0.12 -12.60
CA ASP A 67 1.93 1.07 -12.21
C ASP A 67 0.94 0.74 -11.09
N ILE A 68 0.70 1.69 -10.17
CA ILE A 68 -0.23 1.52 -9.05
C ILE A 68 -1.66 1.15 -9.47
N GLU A 69 -2.08 1.57 -10.66
CA GLU A 69 -3.37 1.21 -11.26
C GLU A 69 -3.33 -0.15 -12.01
N GLY A 70 -2.20 -0.84 -12.01
CA GLY A 70 -1.97 -2.11 -12.70
C GLY A 70 -1.97 -1.95 -14.22
N ASP A 71 -2.56 -2.92 -14.92
CA ASP A 71 -2.62 -2.94 -16.40
C ASP A 71 -3.50 -1.83 -17.01
N LEU A 72 -4.08 -0.95 -16.19
CA LEU A 72 -4.76 0.27 -16.66
C LEU A 72 -3.80 1.32 -17.22
N LYS A 73 -2.50 1.17 -16.92
CA LYS A 73 -1.42 2.06 -17.36
C LYS A 73 -0.26 1.25 -17.95
N PRO A 74 0.62 1.88 -18.74
CA PRO A 74 1.84 1.22 -19.22
C PRO A 74 2.73 0.74 -18.08
N GLN A 75 3.54 -0.29 -18.36
CA GLN A 75 4.54 -0.77 -17.43
C GLN A 75 5.63 0.30 -17.16
N PRO A 76 6.23 0.32 -15.96
CA PRO A 76 7.37 1.18 -15.64
C PRO A 76 8.50 1.04 -16.66
N PHE A 77 9.10 2.17 -17.05
CA PHE A 77 10.23 2.20 -17.97
C PHE A 77 11.58 2.04 -17.26
N HIS A 78 11.60 2.12 -15.93
CA HIS A 78 12.75 1.76 -15.11
C HIS A 78 12.39 0.62 -14.17
N ARG A 79 13.23 -0.42 -14.16
CA ARG A 79 12.97 -1.60 -13.37
C ARG A 79 13.20 -1.33 -11.88
N THR A 80 12.25 -1.75 -11.06
CA THR A 80 12.38 -1.83 -9.59
C THR A 80 11.97 -3.22 -9.11
N ARG A 81 12.74 -3.77 -8.17
CA ARG A 81 12.48 -5.09 -7.56
C ARG A 81 13.13 -5.20 -6.18
N VAL A 82 12.63 -6.11 -5.35
CA VAL A 82 13.03 -6.23 -3.93
C VAL A 82 13.39 -7.69 -3.59
N LYS A 83 14.29 -7.88 -2.64
CA LYS A 83 14.55 -9.13 -1.91
C LYS A 83 14.14 -8.95 -0.46
N MET A 84 13.61 -10.01 0.14
CA MET A 84 13.26 -10.04 1.55
C MET A 84 13.82 -11.28 2.24
N LEU A 85 14.33 -11.09 3.45
CA LEU A 85 14.81 -12.12 4.37
C LEU A 85 14.32 -11.79 5.77
N TRP A 86 14.37 -12.72 6.71
CA TRP A 86 13.98 -12.43 8.10
C TRP A 86 14.75 -13.27 9.10
N ASP A 87 14.85 -12.79 10.34
CA ASP A 87 15.24 -13.60 11.48
C ASP A 87 14.36 -13.34 12.72
N SER A 88 14.78 -13.78 13.90
CA SER A 88 14.00 -13.62 15.14
C SER A 88 13.91 -12.18 15.64
N SER A 89 14.74 -11.30 15.10
CA SER A 89 14.96 -9.93 15.56
C SER A 89 14.63 -8.90 14.48
N TYR A 90 14.83 -9.23 13.20
CA TYR A 90 14.71 -8.29 12.09
C TYR A 90 13.96 -8.86 10.87
N LEU A 91 13.32 -7.97 10.14
CA LEU A 91 12.90 -8.16 8.76
C LEU A 91 13.85 -7.38 7.86
N TYR A 92 14.44 -8.03 6.85
CA TYR A 92 15.45 -7.44 5.98
C TYR A 92 14.88 -7.16 4.59
N PHE A 93 15.26 -6.03 4.01
CA PHE A 93 14.88 -5.62 2.66
C PHE A 93 16.11 -5.21 1.86
N GLY A 94 16.17 -5.68 0.60
CA GLY A 94 17.16 -5.23 -0.38
C GLY A 94 16.46 -4.84 -1.67
N ALA A 95 16.32 -3.55 -1.93
CA ALA A 95 15.68 -3.01 -3.13
C ALA A 95 16.72 -2.54 -4.14
N VAL A 96 16.47 -2.77 -5.43
CA VAL A 96 17.28 -2.26 -6.54
C VAL A 96 16.39 -1.55 -7.52
N MET A 97 16.75 -0.31 -7.84
CA MET A 97 16.00 0.59 -8.71
C MET A 97 16.92 1.09 -9.81
N GLN A 98 16.62 0.73 -11.05
CA GLN A 98 17.28 1.35 -12.20
C GLN A 98 16.88 2.83 -12.26
N GLU A 99 17.84 3.71 -12.43
CA GLU A 99 17.59 5.15 -12.46
C GLU A 99 18.75 5.82 -13.21
N PRO A 100 18.52 6.40 -14.40
CA PRO A 100 19.54 7.16 -15.13
C PRO A 100 19.84 8.53 -14.53
N HIS A 101 18.96 9.04 -13.66
CA HIS A 101 19.09 10.35 -13.03
C HIS A 101 18.82 10.22 -11.54
N ILE A 102 19.85 9.98 -10.74
CA ILE A 102 19.71 9.80 -9.29
C ILE A 102 19.81 11.16 -8.62
N TRP A 103 18.72 11.59 -7.99
CA TRP A 103 18.65 12.89 -7.32
C TRP A 103 17.80 12.89 -6.06
N ALA A 104 18.25 13.67 -5.09
CA ALA A 104 17.56 13.93 -3.84
C ALA A 104 18.06 15.24 -3.22
N LYS A 105 17.14 16.09 -2.74
CA LYS A 105 17.45 17.40 -2.15
C LYS A 105 16.99 17.52 -0.70
N LEU A 106 16.05 16.69 -0.27
CA LEU A 106 15.50 16.71 1.07
C LEU A 106 16.45 15.98 2.02
N THR A 107 16.84 16.63 3.11
CA THR A 107 17.81 16.10 4.10
C THR A 107 17.24 16.02 5.51
N GLU A 108 16.09 16.64 5.76
CA GLU A 108 15.46 16.68 7.07
C GLU A 108 14.65 15.40 7.27
N ARG A 109 14.93 14.69 8.36
CA ARG A 109 14.12 13.54 8.80
C ARG A 109 12.67 13.99 8.94
N ASP A 110 11.74 13.15 8.49
CA ASP A 110 10.30 13.38 8.50
C ASP A 110 9.80 14.52 7.58
N ALA A 111 10.63 14.93 6.62
CA ALA A 111 10.16 15.70 5.48
C ALA A 111 9.30 14.83 4.56
N VAL A 112 8.41 15.47 3.80
CA VAL A 112 7.59 14.80 2.78
C VAL A 112 8.49 14.40 1.61
N ILE A 113 9.07 13.19 1.65
CA ILE A 113 10.23 12.81 0.83
C ILE A 113 9.92 12.27 -0.57
N PHE A 114 8.67 11.87 -0.87
CA PHE A 114 8.23 11.52 -2.24
C PHE A 114 8.47 12.61 -3.30
N HIS A 115 8.88 13.81 -2.89
CA HIS A 115 9.34 14.85 -3.78
C HIS A 115 10.74 14.65 -4.38
N ASP A 116 11.51 13.67 -3.94
CA ASP A 116 12.79 13.25 -4.52
C ASP A 116 12.66 11.91 -5.30
N ASN A 117 13.77 11.30 -5.72
CA ASN A 117 13.76 9.85 -5.92
C ASN A 117 13.52 9.18 -4.57
N ASP A 118 12.46 8.39 -4.50
CA ASP A 118 11.92 7.89 -3.25
C ASP A 118 11.48 6.42 -3.35
N PHE A 119 11.72 5.68 -2.27
CA PHE A 119 11.35 4.28 -2.09
C PHE A 119 10.62 4.09 -0.77
N GLU A 120 9.44 3.48 -0.84
CA GLU A 120 8.51 3.36 0.27
C GLU A 120 8.28 1.89 0.63
N ILE A 121 8.19 1.58 1.92
CA ILE A 121 7.83 0.29 2.49
C ILE A 121 6.57 0.46 3.34
N PHE A 122 5.56 -0.37 3.08
CA PHE A 122 4.30 -0.38 3.80
C PHE A 122 4.08 -1.72 4.49
N LEU A 123 3.63 -1.72 5.74
CA LEU A 123 3.44 -2.95 6.51
C LEU A 123 2.18 -2.91 7.38
N ASP A 124 1.30 -3.89 7.19
CA ASP A 124 0.10 -4.17 7.99
C ASP A 124 0.16 -5.64 8.42
N PRO A 125 0.76 -5.96 9.59
CA PRO A 125 1.07 -7.34 9.96
C PRO A 125 -0.15 -8.26 9.96
N ASP A 126 -1.22 -7.91 10.67
CA ASP A 126 -2.42 -8.76 10.77
C ASP A 126 -3.41 -8.54 9.60
N GLY A 127 -3.14 -7.52 8.79
CA GLY A 127 -3.90 -7.19 7.61
C GLY A 127 -5.24 -6.55 7.91
N ASP A 128 -5.48 -6.09 9.14
CA ASP A 128 -6.78 -5.58 9.57
C ASP A 128 -7.12 -4.20 8.98
N THR A 129 -6.18 -3.61 8.22
CA THR A 129 -6.18 -2.29 7.57
C THR A 129 -5.97 -1.09 8.50
N HIS A 130 -5.67 -1.33 9.76
CA HIS A 130 -5.43 -0.31 10.78
C HIS A 130 -4.07 -0.54 11.45
N ASP A 131 -3.62 0.47 12.19
CA ASP A 131 -2.38 0.39 12.97
C ASP A 131 -1.18 -0.10 12.13
N TYR A 132 -1.09 0.42 10.90
CA TYR A 132 -0.10 0.00 9.90
C TYR A 132 1.02 1.04 9.77
N TYR A 133 2.14 0.59 9.22
CA TYR A 133 3.39 1.33 9.18
C TYR A 133 3.72 1.74 7.75
N GLU A 134 4.39 2.88 7.64
CA GLU A 134 4.95 3.41 6.41
C GLU A 134 6.36 3.91 6.70
N LEU A 135 7.25 3.66 5.75
CA LEU A 135 8.64 4.05 5.78
C LEU A 135 9.01 4.54 4.39
N GLU A 136 9.58 5.72 4.28
CA GLU A 136 10.09 6.26 3.04
C GLU A 136 11.60 6.54 3.17
N LEU A 137 12.33 6.34 2.07
CA LEU A 137 13.75 6.63 1.93
C LEU A 137 14.02 7.30 0.59
N ASN A 138 14.64 8.48 0.61
CA ASN A 138 15.19 9.06 -0.61
C ASN A 138 16.63 8.57 -0.90
N ALA A 139 17.16 8.92 -2.08
CA ALA A 139 18.51 8.53 -2.49
C ALA A 139 19.66 9.13 -1.63
N LEU A 140 19.38 10.07 -0.72
CA LEU A 140 20.34 10.53 0.30
C LEU A 140 20.34 9.64 1.55
N GLY A 141 19.35 8.76 1.71
CA GLY A 141 19.09 8.04 2.95
C GLY A 141 18.32 8.87 3.97
N THR A 142 17.63 9.93 3.54
CA THR A 142 16.74 10.67 4.44
C THR A 142 15.52 9.81 4.71
N LEU A 143 15.23 9.57 5.98
CA LEU A 143 14.14 8.71 6.42
C LEU A 143 12.91 9.53 6.79
N TRP A 144 11.75 9.02 6.43
CA TRP A 144 10.48 9.40 7.02
C TRP A 144 9.73 8.15 7.44
N ASP A 145 9.32 8.05 8.71
CA ASP A 145 8.53 6.93 9.20
C ASP A 145 7.23 7.38 9.87
N LEU A 146 6.20 6.56 9.68
CA LEU A 146 4.83 6.89 10.04
C LEU A 146 4.12 5.66 10.60
N LEU A 147 3.36 5.91 11.66
CA LEU A 147 2.30 5.02 12.12
C LEU A 147 0.95 5.58 11.69
N LEU A 148 0.14 4.77 11.01
CA LEU A 148 -1.20 5.12 10.57
C LEU A 148 -2.23 4.28 11.31
N ILE A 149 -3.01 4.93 12.16
CA ILE A 149 -4.03 4.24 12.99
C ILE A 149 -5.26 3.78 12.20
N LYS A 150 -5.46 4.30 10.98
CA LYS A 150 -6.47 3.87 10.00
C LYS A 150 -6.24 4.51 8.63
N PRO A 151 -6.93 4.05 7.57
CA PRO A 151 -6.81 4.63 6.23
C PRO A 151 -7.34 6.07 6.12
N TYR A 152 -6.67 6.92 5.33
CA TYR A 152 -7.09 8.31 5.09
C TYR A 152 -8.52 8.45 4.55
N ARG A 153 -9.00 7.47 3.76
CA ARG A 153 -10.37 7.44 3.24
C ARG A 153 -11.45 7.30 4.33
N ASP A 154 -11.06 6.87 5.52
CA ASP A 154 -11.96 6.61 6.64
C ASP A 154 -11.94 7.73 7.69
N ARG A 155 -10.88 8.53 7.74
CA ARG A 155 -10.77 9.70 8.61
C ARG A 155 -9.60 10.60 8.16
N GLY A 156 -9.77 11.92 8.28
CA GLY A 156 -8.64 12.84 8.20
C GLY A 156 -7.75 12.79 9.45
N GLN A 157 -6.47 13.17 9.33
CA GLN A 157 -5.47 13.17 10.41
C GLN A 157 -5.35 11.80 11.12
N VAL A 158 -4.71 10.87 10.43
CA VAL A 158 -4.51 9.49 10.88
C VAL A 158 -3.06 9.11 11.11
N ALA A 159 -2.13 9.85 10.50
CA ALA A 159 -0.71 9.69 10.69
C ALA A 159 -0.28 10.22 12.07
N VAL A 160 0.48 9.41 12.79
CA VAL A 160 1.18 9.77 14.02
C VAL A 160 2.63 10.08 13.66
N ASN A 161 2.88 11.29 13.17
CA ASN A 161 4.19 11.69 12.63
C ASN A 161 5.33 11.75 13.68
N ALA A 162 5.02 11.67 14.98
CA ALA A 162 6.03 11.72 16.04
C ALA A 162 6.47 10.32 16.51
N TRP A 163 6.00 9.27 15.84
CA TRP A 163 6.40 7.90 16.09
C TRP A 163 7.57 7.55 15.17
N ASP A 164 8.62 6.93 15.73
CA ASP A 164 9.83 6.57 15.00
C ASP A 164 10.11 5.06 15.08
N ILE A 165 10.70 4.50 14.03
CA ILE A 165 11.26 3.15 14.03
C ILE A 165 12.63 3.17 14.71
N ARG A 166 12.62 2.99 16.03
CA ARG A 166 13.85 2.98 16.82
C ARG A 166 14.79 1.86 16.41
N SER A 167 16.07 2.20 16.31
CA SER A 167 17.16 1.27 15.98
C SER A 167 17.04 0.63 14.59
N ILE A 168 16.30 1.26 13.68
CA ILE A 168 16.38 0.94 12.26
C ILE A 168 17.80 1.19 11.76
N ASP A 169 18.26 0.33 10.87
CA ASP A 169 19.58 0.41 10.27
C ASP A 169 19.43 0.17 8.78
N TYR A 170 19.94 1.10 7.99
CA TYR A 170 19.76 1.16 6.55
C TYR A 170 20.96 1.85 5.88
N ALA A 171 21.17 1.53 4.61
CA ALA A 171 22.20 2.13 3.79
C ALA A 171 21.73 2.27 2.33
N ILE A 172 22.29 3.27 1.65
CA ILE A 172 22.03 3.54 0.24
C ILE A 172 23.28 3.20 -0.57
N GLY A 173 23.12 2.33 -1.56
CA GLY A 173 24.14 2.05 -2.57
C GLY A 173 23.84 2.80 -3.86
N ILE A 174 24.85 3.37 -4.53
CA ILE A 174 24.68 4.07 -5.80
C ILE A 174 25.72 3.57 -6.80
N GLU A 175 25.26 3.17 -7.98
CA GLU A 175 26.11 2.92 -9.15
C GLU A 175 25.92 4.09 -10.12
N GLY A 176 26.71 5.15 -9.90
CA GLY A 176 26.55 6.45 -10.54
C GLY A 176 26.99 7.59 -9.63
N SER A 177 26.42 8.77 -9.85
CA SER A 177 26.69 10.03 -9.19
C SER A 177 25.39 10.64 -8.66
N LEU A 178 25.27 10.82 -7.34
CA LEU A 178 24.11 11.48 -6.76
C LEU A 178 24.10 12.98 -7.09
N ASN A 179 22.97 13.48 -7.60
CA ASN A 179 22.75 14.88 -7.94
C ASN A 179 23.71 15.44 -9.00
N ASP A 180 24.27 14.61 -9.87
CA ASP A 180 25.05 15.06 -11.02
C ASP A 180 24.21 14.95 -12.30
N PRO A 181 23.74 16.06 -12.89
CA PRO A 181 23.01 16.03 -14.16
C PRO A 181 23.92 15.98 -15.38
N SER A 182 25.26 15.95 -15.22
CA SER A 182 26.19 15.92 -16.33
C SER A 182 26.51 14.51 -16.85
N ASP A 183 26.15 13.48 -16.10
CA ASP A 183 26.34 12.09 -16.46
C ASP A 183 25.00 11.31 -16.54
N THR A 184 25.10 9.99 -16.55
CA THR A 184 23.95 9.08 -16.57
C THR A 184 24.28 7.91 -15.67
N ASP A 185 23.40 7.69 -14.71
CA ASP A 185 23.54 6.67 -13.69
C ASP A 185 23.00 5.31 -14.15
N SER A 186 23.27 4.27 -13.35
CA SER A 186 22.76 2.92 -13.61
C SER A 186 21.61 2.58 -12.67
N LEU A 187 21.87 2.67 -11.35
CA LEU A 187 20.94 2.25 -10.32
C LEU A 187 21.29 2.83 -8.95
N TRP A 188 20.31 2.78 -8.06
CA TRP A 188 20.52 2.89 -6.62
C TRP A 188 19.83 1.75 -5.87
N CYS A 189 20.32 1.49 -4.68
CA CYS A 189 19.93 0.39 -3.81
C CYS A 189 19.50 0.93 -2.45
N VAL A 190 18.48 0.31 -1.87
CA VAL A 190 18.16 0.44 -0.46
C VAL A 190 18.42 -0.91 0.19
N GLU A 191 19.26 -0.93 1.22
CA GLU A 191 19.44 -2.08 2.10
C GLU A 191 19.02 -1.72 3.51
N LEU A 192 18.19 -2.54 4.14
CA LEU A 192 17.55 -2.19 5.40
C LEU A 192 17.30 -3.43 6.27
N LYS A 193 17.49 -3.28 7.59
CA LYS A 193 16.95 -4.20 8.60
C LYS A 193 15.99 -3.47 9.53
N LEU A 194 14.74 -3.95 9.54
CA LEU A 194 13.61 -3.43 10.31
C LEU A 194 13.50 -4.21 11.63
N PRO A 195 13.66 -3.57 12.80
CA PRO A 195 13.55 -4.26 14.08
C PRO A 195 12.12 -4.74 14.36
N LEU A 196 11.95 -6.07 14.51
CA LEU A 196 10.66 -6.68 14.82
C LEU A 196 10.11 -6.22 16.18
N SER A 197 10.97 -5.78 17.11
CA SER A 197 10.54 -5.24 18.40
C SER A 197 9.67 -3.99 18.27
N VAL A 198 9.94 -3.12 17.29
CA VAL A 198 9.15 -1.92 17.03
C VAL A 198 7.79 -2.32 16.46
N ILE A 199 7.79 -3.22 15.48
CA ILE A 199 6.56 -3.72 14.85
C ILE A 199 5.67 -4.45 15.86
N SER A 200 6.25 -5.10 16.87
CA SER A 200 5.50 -5.81 17.91
C SER A 200 4.58 -4.92 18.75
N GLU A 201 4.79 -3.59 18.76
CA GLU A 201 3.98 -2.65 19.53
C GLU A 201 2.52 -2.62 19.08
N LEU A 202 2.26 -2.74 17.78
CA LEU A 202 0.90 -2.67 17.21
C LEU A 202 0.59 -3.74 16.15
N ALA A 203 1.46 -4.72 15.93
CA ALA A 203 1.22 -5.81 14.98
C ALA A 203 -0.06 -6.63 15.24
N ASN A 204 -0.61 -6.59 16.47
CA ASN A 204 -1.83 -7.31 16.87
C ASN A 204 -1.80 -8.85 16.66
N MET A 205 -0.60 -9.40 16.44
CA MET A 205 -0.35 -10.81 16.19
C MET A 205 1.03 -11.23 16.75
N PRO A 206 1.37 -12.54 16.77
CA PRO A 206 2.67 -12.98 17.27
C PRO A 206 3.84 -12.34 16.50
N VAL A 207 4.79 -11.77 17.25
CA VAL A 207 6.07 -11.26 16.75
C VAL A 207 7.19 -11.81 17.64
N PRO A 208 8.24 -12.44 17.10
CA PRO A 208 8.45 -12.74 15.68
C PRO A 208 7.39 -13.73 15.12
N PRO A 209 7.14 -13.70 13.79
CA PRO A 209 6.22 -14.63 13.14
C PRO A 209 6.72 -16.08 13.22
N ARG A 210 5.82 -17.05 13.06
CA ARG A 210 6.13 -18.48 12.98
C ARG A 210 6.27 -18.93 11.52
N ASP A 211 6.92 -20.08 11.29
CA ASP A 211 6.95 -20.69 9.95
C ASP A 211 5.52 -20.87 9.40
N GLY A 212 5.28 -20.32 8.21
CA GLY A 212 4.00 -20.32 7.53
C GLY A 212 3.04 -19.18 7.91
N ASP A 213 3.36 -18.36 8.90
CA ASP A 213 2.64 -17.10 9.13
C ASP A 213 2.87 -16.15 7.94
N PHE A 214 1.98 -15.17 7.78
CA PHE A 214 2.13 -14.13 6.78
C PHE A 214 1.68 -12.76 7.28
N TRP A 215 2.30 -11.72 6.72
CA TRP A 215 1.94 -10.32 6.90
C TRP A 215 1.46 -9.69 5.59
N ARG A 216 0.76 -8.56 5.67
CA ARG A 216 0.44 -7.73 4.50
C ARG A 216 1.51 -6.66 4.36
N LEU A 217 2.08 -6.51 3.17
CA LEU A 217 3.06 -5.46 2.90
C LEU A 217 3.03 -5.02 1.46
N ASN A 218 3.55 -3.83 1.18
CA ASN A 218 3.81 -3.43 -0.19
C ASN A 218 4.99 -2.49 -0.26
N PHE A 219 5.39 -2.19 -1.48
CA PHE A 219 6.44 -1.24 -1.79
C PHE A 219 5.95 -0.24 -2.83
N SER A 220 6.46 0.99 -2.76
CA SER A 220 6.29 2.00 -3.79
C SER A 220 7.64 2.57 -4.20
N ARG A 221 7.73 3.04 -5.43
CA ARG A 221 8.73 3.98 -5.92
C ARG A 221 7.95 5.14 -6.51
N VAL A 222 8.25 6.34 -6.03
CA VAL A 222 7.75 7.56 -6.65
C VAL A 222 8.78 8.03 -7.67
N GLN A 223 8.33 8.17 -8.91
CA GLN A 223 9.16 8.63 -10.02
C GLN A 223 8.64 9.94 -10.57
N TRP A 224 9.54 10.87 -10.83
CA TRP A 224 9.24 12.12 -11.52
C TRP A 224 9.97 12.21 -12.84
N ASP A 225 9.28 12.77 -13.83
CA ASP A 225 9.96 13.29 -15.02
C ASP A 225 10.68 14.60 -14.65
N THR A 226 11.97 14.67 -14.98
CA THR A 226 12.81 15.84 -14.76
C THR A 226 13.44 16.34 -16.06
N ASP A 227 13.73 17.64 -16.10
CA ASP A 227 14.62 18.28 -17.07
C ASP A 227 15.84 18.83 -16.33
N ILE A 228 16.92 19.09 -17.07
CA ILE A 228 18.11 19.76 -16.54
C ILE A 228 18.01 21.25 -16.87
N VAL A 229 17.94 22.09 -15.83
CA VAL A 229 17.88 23.55 -15.98
C VAL A 229 18.91 24.19 -15.06
N ASP A 230 19.79 25.01 -15.65
CA ASP A 230 20.91 25.66 -14.96
C ASP A 230 21.84 24.67 -14.22
N GLY A 231 22.02 23.47 -14.77
CA GLY A 231 22.86 22.43 -14.17
C GLY A 231 22.22 21.72 -12.96
N GLU A 232 20.90 21.78 -12.81
CA GLU A 232 20.17 21.05 -11.78
C GLU A 232 18.99 20.28 -12.36
N TYR A 233 18.65 19.15 -11.74
CA TYR A 233 17.38 18.47 -11.94
C TYR A 233 16.21 19.35 -11.49
N ARG A 234 15.24 19.55 -12.38
CA ARG A 234 13.96 20.21 -12.10
C ARG A 234 12.82 19.36 -12.65
N LYS A 235 11.81 19.11 -11.82
CA LYS A 235 10.58 18.41 -12.24
C LYS A 235 9.90 19.16 -13.39
N ILE A 236 9.37 18.41 -14.35
CA ILE A 236 8.63 18.98 -15.47
C ILE A 236 7.26 19.50 -14.98
N PRO A 237 6.96 20.81 -15.10
CA PRO A 237 5.71 21.37 -14.59
C PRO A 237 4.47 20.74 -15.24
N GLY A 238 3.46 20.44 -14.44
CA GLY A 238 2.17 19.92 -14.90
C GLY A 238 2.16 18.42 -15.23
N LYS A 239 3.28 17.73 -15.11
CA LYS A 239 3.33 16.26 -15.13
C LYS A 239 3.15 15.72 -13.70
N PRO A 240 2.24 14.75 -13.48
CA PRO A 240 2.15 14.07 -12.21
C PRO A 240 3.33 13.13 -12.01
N GLU A 241 3.57 12.74 -10.77
CA GLU A 241 4.42 11.62 -10.44
C GLU A 241 3.86 10.30 -10.99
N TYR A 242 4.77 9.36 -11.25
CA TYR A 242 4.42 7.95 -11.37
C TYR A 242 4.53 7.30 -10.00
N ASN A 243 3.56 6.46 -9.69
CA ASN A 243 3.57 5.60 -8.51
C ASN A 243 3.74 4.16 -9.01
N TRP A 244 4.94 3.61 -8.84
CA TRP A 244 5.23 2.24 -9.24
C TRP A 244 5.32 1.35 -8.03
N VAL A 245 4.61 0.24 -8.02
CA VAL A 245 4.40 -0.56 -6.81
C VAL A 245 4.66 -2.04 -7.09
N TRP A 246 4.99 -2.80 -6.06
CA TRP A 246 5.09 -4.25 -6.21
C TRP A 246 3.71 -4.86 -6.47
N SER A 247 2.76 -4.77 -5.54
CA SER A 247 1.38 -5.24 -5.73
C SER A 247 0.47 -4.09 -6.18
N PRO A 248 -0.20 -4.16 -7.34
CA PRO A 248 -1.05 -3.08 -7.84
C PRO A 248 -2.24 -2.84 -6.91
N GLN A 249 -2.60 -1.56 -6.74
CA GLN A 249 -3.72 -1.15 -5.89
C GLN A 249 -5.02 -1.04 -6.69
N GLY A 250 -4.93 -0.64 -7.96
CA GLY A 250 -6.08 -0.41 -8.83
C GLY A 250 -6.68 1.00 -8.75
N LEU A 251 -6.00 1.90 -8.03
CA LEU A 251 -6.22 3.34 -7.99
C LEU A 251 -4.93 4.01 -7.46
N ILE A 252 -4.76 5.31 -7.69
CA ILE A 252 -3.62 6.07 -7.15
C ILE A 252 -3.84 6.35 -5.66
N ALA A 253 -3.64 5.33 -4.81
CA ALA A 253 -3.67 5.42 -3.36
C ALA A 253 -3.01 4.20 -2.70
N MET A 254 -1.84 4.38 -2.07
CA MET A 254 -1.15 3.30 -1.35
C MET A 254 -1.83 2.90 -0.05
N HIS A 255 -2.56 3.80 0.61
CA HIS A 255 -3.24 3.55 1.88
C HIS A 255 -4.54 2.72 1.73
N TYR A 256 -4.49 1.66 0.93
CA TYR A 256 -5.48 0.58 0.82
C TYR A 256 -4.82 -0.76 1.22
N PRO A 257 -4.51 -0.98 2.52
CA PRO A 257 -3.73 -2.15 2.95
C PRO A 257 -4.35 -3.50 2.57
N GLU A 258 -5.67 -3.52 2.39
CA GLU A 258 -6.38 -4.67 1.85
C GLU A 258 -5.93 -5.09 0.43
N ARG A 259 -5.22 -4.27 -0.33
CA ARG A 259 -4.71 -4.57 -1.69
C ARG A 259 -3.20 -4.87 -1.74
N TRP A 260 -2.50 -4.73 -0.62
CA TRP A 260 -1.07 -5.03 -0.50
C TRP A 260 -0.73 -6.51 -0.80
N ALA A 261 0.55 -6.85 -0.93
CA ALA A 261 0.99 -8.23 -1.11
C ALA A 261 0.94 -9.03 0.20
N TYR A 262 1.19 -10.34 0.09
CA TYR A 262 1.39 -11.25 1.21
C TYR A 262 2.88 -11.61 1.36
N LEU A 263 3.47 -11.32 2.52
CA LEU A 263 4.79 -11.81 2.89
C LEU A 263 4.65 -13.01 3.81
N PHE A 264 5.07 -14.18 3.33
CA PHE A 264 5.15 -15.39 4.14
C PHE A 264 6.52 -15.54 4.79
N PHE A 265 6.56 -16.15 5.97
CA PHE A 265 7.77 -16.40 6.73
C PHE A 265 8.12 -17.88 6.71
N SER A 266 9.36 -18.23 6.35
CA SER A 266 9.88 -19.59 6.49
C SER A 266 11.11 -19.67 7.37
N ASP A 267 11.15 -20.65 8.26
CA ASP A 267 12.31 -20.98 9.09
C ASP A 267 13.44 -21.66 8.30
N ARG A 268 13.21 -21.99 7.03
CA ARG A 268 14.26 -22.57 6.19
C ARG A 268 15.33 -21.53 5.85
N PRO A 269 16.61 -21.94 5.80
CA PRO A 269 17.67 -21.09 5.29
C PRO A 269 17.45 -20.76 3.80
N VAL A 270 17.74 -19.53 3.42
CA VAL A 270 17.73 -19.08 2.03
C VAL A 270 18.67 -19.94 1.17
N GLY A 271 18.29 -20.17 -0.09
CA GLY A 271 19.02 -21.07 -0.99
C GLY A 271 18.73 -22.57 -0.79
N SER A 272 17.92 -22.94 0.20
CA SER A 272 17.35 -24.29 0.30
C SER A 272 16.22 -24.53 -0.72
N TYR A 273 15.69 -25.76 -0.78
CA TYR A 273 14.60 -26.10 -1.72
C TYR A 273 13.43 -25.12 -1.63
N PRO A 274 12.88 -24.65 -2.76
CA PRO A 274 11.84 -23.62 -2.79
C PRO A 274 10.66 -23.96 -1.86
N VAL A 275 10.31 -23.00 -0.99
CA VAL A 275 9.10 -23.04 -0.17
C VAL A 275 8.12 -22.02 -0.74
N SER A 276 7.00 -22.51 -1.25
CA SER A 276 5.88 -21.66 -1.65
C SER A 276 4.72 -21.92 -0.70
N PHE A 277 4.33 -20.87 0.00
CA PHE A 277 3.04 -20.83 0.67
C PHE A 277 1.99 -20.28 -0.29
N GLN A 278 0.74 -20.67 -0.05
CA GLN A 278 -0.39 -20.21 -0.84
C GLN A 278 -1.24 -19.29 0.03
N ILE A 279 -1.76 -18.22 -0.58
CA ILE A 279 -2.71 -17.32 0.08
C ILE A 279 -3.92 -18.16 0.49
N PRO A 280 -4.25 -18.23 1.79
CA PRO A 280 -5.37 -19.04 2.26
C PRO A 280 -6.67 -18.62 1.60
N ALA A 281 -7.50 -19.58 1.16
CA ALA A 281 -8.78 -19.29 0.50
C ALA A 281 -9.70 -18.37 1.32
N ARG A 282 -9.58 -18.39 2.65
CA ARG A 282 -10.34 -17.53 3.59
C ARG A 282 -10.11 -16.03 3.36
N GLU A 283 -8.98 -15.65 2.77
CA GLU A 283 -8.72 -14.25 2.39
C GLU A 283 -9.70 -13.75 1.33
N GLY A 284 -10.23 -14.65 0.48
CA GLY A 284 -11.33 -14.32 -0.43
C GLY A 284 -12.62 -13.92 0.28
N VAL A 285 -12.86 -14.40 1.52
CA VAL A 285 -13.99 -13.95 2.35
C VAL A 285 -13.73 -12.54 2.90
N ARG A 286 -12.48 -12.23 3.29
CA ARG A 286 -12.08 -10.87 3.71
C ARG A 286 -12.27 -9.87 2.59
N GLU A 287 -11.84 -10.21 1.38
CA GLU A 287 -12.05 -9.39 0.19
C GLU A 287 -13.55 -9.21 -0.11
N ALA A 288 -14.35 -10.28 -0.03
CA ALA A 288 -15.78 -10.16 -0.27
C ALA A 288 -16.50 -9.28 0.78
N LEU A 289 -16.04 -9.30 2.04
CA LEU A 289 -16.49 -8.38 3.09
C LEU A 289 -16.03 -6.93 2.80
N ARG A 290 -14.82 -6.74 2.28
CA ARG A 290 -14.29 -5.44 1.85
C ARG A 290 -15.15 -4.82 0.74
N GLN A 291 -15.58 -5.60 -0.24
CA GLN A 291 -16.51 -5.14 -1.28
C GLN A 291 -17.85 -4.66 -0.70
N ILE A 292 -18.36 -5.31 0.35
CA ILE A 292 -19.55 -4.83 1.07
C ILE A 292 -19.27 -3.51 1.79
N TYR A 293 -18.08 -3.34 2.38
CA TYR A 293 -17.67 -2.07 2.97
C TYR A 293 -17.66 -0.94 1.93
N TYR A 294 -17.10 -1.13 0.73
CA TYR A 294 -17.14 -0.11 -0.32
C TYR A 294 -18.58 0.26 -0.71
N LEU A 295 -19.46 -0.73 -0.87
CA LEU A 295 -20.88 -0.49 -1.13
C LEU A 295 -21.56 0.30 0.00
N GLN A 296 -21.18 0.07 1.26
CA GLN A 296 -21.69 0.84 2.39
C GLN A 296 -21.22 2.28 2.38
N LYS A 297 -19.95 2.54 2.02
CA LYS A 297 -19.42 3.90 1.93
C LYS A 297 -20.15 4.68 0.84
N GLN A 298 -20.32 4.09 -0.35
CA GLN A 298 -21.13 4.70 -1.41
C GLN A 298 -22.57 4.93 -0.96
N TYR A 299 -23.21 3.92 -0.37
CA TYR A 299 -24.60 4.04 0.10
C TYR A 299 -24.75 5.15 1.15
N PHE A 300 -23.77 5.32 2.04
CA PHE A 300 -23.75 6.42 3.01
C PHE A 300 -23.61 7.78 2.33
N MET A 301 -22.73 7.93 1.34
CA MET A 301 -22.61 9.17 0.56
C MET A 301 -23.93 9.54 -0.12
N ASP A 302 -24.63 8.56 -0.68
CA ASP A 302 -25.89 8.77 -1.40
C ASP A 302 -27.08 9.07 -0.47
N ASN A 303 -27.08 8.53 0.76
CA ASN A 303 -28.27 8.48 1.62
C ASN A 303 -28.11 9.14 3.00
N GLY A 304 -26.90 9.55 3.38
CA GLY A 304 -26.56 10.05 4.72
C GLY A 304 -26.71 9.02 5.84
N ARG A 305 -26.78 7.72 5.51
CA ARG A 305 -26.97 6.62 6.47
C ARG A 305 -26.50 5.29 5.88
N TYR A 306 -26.05 4.37 6.73
CA TYR A 306 -25.72 3.01 6.31
C TYR A 306 -26.96 2.17 5.98
N ALA A 307 -26.80 1.24 5.04
CA ALA A 307 -27.84 0.31 4.62
C ALA A 307 -28.24 -0.62 5.77
N ARG A 308 -29.41 -1.29 5.66
CA ARG A 308 -29.91 -2.22 6.70
C ARG A 308 -29.74 -3.70 6.33
N SER A 309 -29.34 -3.98 5.11
CA SER A 309 -29.22 -5.34 4.59
C SER A 309 -28.31 -5.39 3.36
N LEU A 310 -27.80 -6.58 3.04
CA LEU A 310 -27.07 -6.80 1.79
C LEU A 310 -27.93 -6.56 0.54
N ARG A 311 -29.25 -6.82 0.64
CA ARG A 311 -30.19 -6.58 -0.47
C ARG A 311 -30.27 -5.09 -0.84
N SER A 312 -30.32 -4.21 0.16
CA SER A 312 -30.33 -2.75 -0.07
C SER A 312 -29.02 -2.22 -0.67
N LEU A 313 -27.92 -2.95 -0.53
CA LEU A 313 -26.63 -2.61 -1.14
C LEU A 313 -26.48 -3.15 -2.57
N GLY A 314 -27.40 -3.99 -3.04
CA GLY A 314 -27.19 -4.75 -4.27
C GLY A 314 -26.00 -5.72 -4.19
N ALA A 315 -25.54 -6.06 -2.98
CA ALA A 315 -24.35 -6.87 -2.77
C ALA A 315 -24.56 -8.32 -3.23
N LYS A 316 -23.56 -8.88 -3.91
CA LYS A 316 -23.56 -10.29 -4.32
C LYS A 316 -23.46 -11.20 -3.08
N PRO A 317 -24.10 -12.38 -3.07
CA PRO A 317 -23.90 -13.36 -2.01
C PRO A 317 -22.43 -13.82 -1.94
N ILE A 318 -21.92 -13.99 -0.72
CA ILE A 318 -20.60 -14.59 -0.47
C ILE A 318 -20.76 -16.10 -0.32
N TYR A 319 -19.83 -16.86 -0.88
CA TYR A 319 -19.79 -18.32 -0.80
C TYR A 319 -18.47 -18.78 -0.16
N TRP A 320 -18.54 -19.85 0.64
CA TRP A 320 -17.40 -20.56 1.20
C TRP A 320 -17.56 -22.04 0.90
N GLN A 321 -16.60 -22.65 0.20
CA GLN A 321 -16.64 -24.07 -0.17
C GLN A 321 -18.00 -24.48 -0.80
N GLY A 322 -18.51 -23.65 -1.72
CA GLY A 322 -19.79 -23.86 -2.41
C GLY A 322 -21.05 -23.54 -1.60
N LYS A 323 -20.94 -23.20 -0.31
CA LYS A 323 -22.07 -22.85 0.56
C LYS A 323 -22.19 -21.34 0.71
N LYS A 324 -23.41 -20.81 0.53
CA LYS A 324 -23.70 -19.40 0.78
C LYS A 324 -23.52 -19.07 2.26
N LEU A 325 -22.70 -18.06 2.56
CA LEU A 325 -22.53 -17.57 3.93
C LEU A 325 -23.73 -16.74 4.36
N ARG A 326 -24.24 -17.02 5.56
CA ARG A 326 -25.29 -16.20 6.20
C ARG A 326 -24.63 -15.14 7.08
N LEU A 327 -24.36 -13.98 6.52
CA LEU A 327 -23.80 -12.85 7.27
C LEU A 327 -24.82 -12.33 8.28
N ARG A 328 -24.36 -12.02 9.49
CA ARG A 328 -25.12 -11.24 10.48
C ARG A 328 -24.83 -9.75 10.25
N TYR A 329 -25.88 -8.94 10.29
CA TYR A 329 -25.80 -7.51 10.05
C TYR A 329 -26.40 -6.75 11.22
N GLU A 330 -25.61 -5.90 11.85
CA GLU A 330 -26.00 -5.06 12.99
C GLU A 330 -25.75 -3.61 12.61
N ARG A 331 -26.72 -2.73 12.81
CA ARG A 331 -26.62 -1.31 12.43
C ARG A 331 -26.99 -0.43 13.60
N THR A 332 -26.19 0.58 13.87
CA THR A 332 -26.50 1.62 14.85
C THR A 332 -26.89 2.93 14.15
N SER A 333 -27.07 4.00 14.91
CA SER A 333 -27.20 5.35 14.34
C SER A 333 -25.88 5.86 13.73
N ALA A 334 -24.73 5.36 14.20
CA ALA A 334 -23.41 5.89 13.87
C ALA A 334 -22.55 4.96 13.00
N GLY A 335 -22.92 3.67 12.87
CA GLY A 335 -22.08 2.68 12.19
C GLY A 335 -22.79 1.36 11.91
N TYR A 336 -22.01 0.35 11.58
CA TYR A 336 -22.49 -1.01 11.36
C TYR A 336 -21.43 -2.05 11.71
N LEU A 337 -21.88 -3.27 11.94
CA LEU A 337 -21.04 -4.45 12.08
C LEU A 337 -21.60 -5.56 11.18
N ILE A 338 -20.76 -6.11 10.33
CA ILE A 338 -21.06 -7.30 9.53
C ILE A 338 -20.20 -8.44 10.05
N THR A 339 -20.81 -9.59 10.29
CA THR A 339 -20.12 -10.76 10.83
C THR A 339 -20.34 -11.96 9.93
N SER A 340 -19.26 -12.61 9.48
CA SER A 340 -19.33 -13.91 8.82
C SER A 340 -19.57 -15.02 9.86
N PRO A 341 -20.26 -16.12 9.51
CA PRO A 341 -20.38 -17.24 10.42
C PRO A 341 -19.03 -17.96 10.57
N VAL A 342 -18.85 -18.67 11.69
CA VAL A 342 -17.79 -19.69 11.81
C VAL A 342 -18.15 -20.88 10.92
N ALA A 343 -17.17 -21.42 10.21
CA ALA A 343 -17.29 -22.67 9.46
C ALA A 343 -15.94 -23.44 9.51
N PRO A 344 -15.88 -24.72 9.11
CA PRO A 344 -14.60 -25.44 9.01
C PRO A 344 -13.60 -24.63 8.19
N GLU A 345 -12.39 -24.45 8.74
CA GLU A 345 -11.27 -23.68 8.15
C GLU A 345 -11.55 -22.18 7.92
N LEU A 346 -12.70 -21.68 8.37
CA LEU A 346 -13.09 -20.28 8.27
C LEU A 346 -13.39 -19.70 9.66
N PRO A 347 -12.54 -18.80 10.18
CA PRO A 347 -12.87 -18.07 11.40
C PRO A 347 -14.06 -17.12 11.18
N SER A 348 -14.67 -16.67 12.27
CA SER A 348 -15.65 -15.59 12.23
C SER A 348 -14.93 -14.27 11.96
N TYR A 349 -15.12 -13.69 10.78
CA TYR A 349 -14.66 -12.36 10.44
C TYR A 349 -15.71 -11.30 10.80
N HIS A 350 -15.23 -10.16 11.24
CA HIS A 350 -16.01 -8.98 11.56
C HIS A 350 -15.48 -7.80 10.75
N ILE A 351 -16.35 -7.02 10.12
CA ILE A 351 -15.99 -5.75 9.48
C ILE A 351 -16.96 -4.65 9.89
N ARG A 352 -16.44 -3.44 10.12
CA ARG A 352 -17.22 -2.27 10.57
C ARG A 352 -17.08 -1.07 9.62
N GLU A 353 -17.67 0.06 10.00
CA GLU A 353 -17.82 1.24 9.14
C GLU A 353 -16.53 1.95 8.73
N ASP A 354 -15.44 1.80 9.49
CA ASP A 354 -14.11 2.30 9.13
C ASP A 354 -13.27 1.25 8.39
N GLY A 355 -13.87 0.12 8.04
CA GLY A 355 -13.20 -0.92 7.27
C GLY A 355 -12.25 -1.81 8.07
N LYS A 356 -12.08 -1.63 9.38
CA LYS A 356 -11.29 -2.59 10.18
C LYS A 356 -11.88 -4.00 10.04
N ILE A 357 -11.05 -5.00 9.75
CA ILE A 357 -11.48 -6.40 9.60
C ILE A 357 -10.68 -7.35 10.49
N TRP A 358 -11.35 -8.02 11.43
CA TRP A 358 -10.70 -8.86 12.43
C TRP A 358 -11.43 -10.18 12.66
N THR A 359 -10.77 -11.13 13.31
CA THR A 359 -11.41 -12.36 13.80
C THR A 359 -11.69 -12.26 15.30
N ALA A 360 -12.83 -12.78 15.77
CA ALA A 360 -13.03 -12.96 17.21
C ALA A 360 -12.01 -13.98 17.76
N LYS A 361 -11.48 -13.70 18.96
CA LYS A 361 -10.58 -14.60 19.70
C LYS A 361 -11.33 -15.82 20.23
#